data_AF-A0A1T7PQP6-F1
#
_entry.id   AF-A0A1T7PQP6-F1
#
_cell.length_a   1.000
_cell.length_b   1.000
_cell.length_c   1.000
_cell.angle_alpha   90.00
_cell.angle_beta   90.00
_cell.angle_gamma   90.00
#
_symmetry.space_group_name_H-M   'P 1'
#
loop_
_entity.id
_entity.type
_entity.pdbx_description
1 polymer ?
#
loop_
_entity_poly.entity_id
_entity_poly.type
_entity_poly.pdbx_seq_one_letter_code
_entity_poly.pdbx_strand_id
1 'polypeptide(L)'
;MTWNNEAGLDPDSLFLRDGAADKVGNDFTQLASKLEKLKKNFDSYKADMGMPGCDEGDSWNDKVQEAAGHVSDTLSAFIRRANEYAQRAHATQKACQNTDENNAHSFEPVDRSASHPPLVPGT
;
A
#
# COMPACT_ATOMS: atom_id res chain seq x y z
N MET A 1 -5.44 26.35 -3.56
CA MET A 1 -4.84 25.09 -3.07
C MET A 1 -5.62 23.97 -3.74
N THR A 2 -5.06 23.33 -4.76
CA THR A 2 -5.69 22.23 -5.51
C THR A 2 -5.41 20.93 -4.76
N TRP A 3 -6.41 20.41 -4.06
CA TRP A 3 -6.32 19.15 -3.33
C TRP A 3 -6.37 17.98 -4.33
N ASN A 4 -5.41 17.05 -4.22
CA ASN A 4 -5.36 15.85 -5.06
C ASN A 4 -6.54 14.95 -4.74
N ASN A 5 -7.60 15.07 -5.53
CA ASN A 5 -8.81 14.25 -5.50
C ASN A 5 -8.55 12.80 -6.00
N GLU A 6 -7.29 12.45 -6.31
CA GLU A 6 -6.89 11.14 -6.82
C GLU A 6 -7.06 10.00 -5.81
N ALA A 7 -7.14 10.32 -4.51
CA ALA A 7 -7.46 9.34 -3.47
C ALA A 7 -8.97 9.13 -3.28
N GLY A 8 -9.83 10.03 -3.79
CA GLY A 8 -11.28 9.99 -3.56
C GLY A 8 -11.70 10.16 -2.09
N LEU A 9 -10.86 10.78 -1.27
CA LEU A 9 -11.09 10.94 0.16
C LEU A 9 -11.42 12.40 0.52
N ASP A 10 -12.45 12.57 1.33
CA ASP A 10 -12.88 13.86 1.88
C ASP A 10 -11.99 14.24 3.08
N PRO A 11 -11.20 15.32 3.00
CA PRO A 11 -10.28 15.74 4.07
C PRO A 11 -10.99 16.11 5.37
N ASP A 12 -12.23 16.61 5.30
CA ASP A 12 -12.95 17.13 6.46
C ASP A 12 -13.50 16.01 7.38
N SER A 13 -13.46 14.76 6.91
CA SER A 13 -13.97 13.57 7.62
C SER A 13 -12.95 12.44 7.80
N LEU A 14 -11.66 12.71 7.52
CA LEU A 14 -10.59 11.71 7.50
C LEU A 14 -10.02 11.42 8.89
N PHE A 15 -10.65 10.50 9.65
CA PHE A 15 -10.06 9.92 10.85
C PHE A 15 -9.47 8.53 10.59
N LEU A 16 -8.14 8.40 10.67
CA LEU A 16 -7.44 7.11 10.65
C LEU A 16 -6.74 6.88 11.97
N ARG A 17 -7.22 5.86 12.71
CA ARG A 17 -6.64 5.49 14.00
C ARG A 17 -5.25 4.89 13.84
N ASP A 18 -4.34 5.25 14.72
CA ASP A 18 -3.13 4.49 15.07
C ASP A 18 -2.28 3.99 13.88
N GLY A 19 -2.09 4.81 12.85
CA GLY A 19 -1.29 4.44 11.68
C GLY A 19 -1.87 3.26 10.87
N ALA A 20 -3.18 3.03 10.93
CA ALA A 20 -3.82 1.87 10.33
C ALA A 20 -3.52 1.72 8.82
N ALA A 21 -3.50 2.83 8.07
CA ALA A 21 -3.18 2.78 6.66
C ALA A 21 -1.69 2.47 6.41
N ASP A 22 -0.77 2.92 7.28
CA ASP A 22 0.63 2.50 7.21
C ASP A 22 0.81 1.00 7.45
N LYS A 23 0.05 0.41 8.38
CA LYS A 23 0.08 -1.06 8.62
C LYS A 23 -0.35 -1.82 7.37
N VAL A 24 -1.46 -1.41 6.75
CA VAL A 24 -1.94 -1.99 5.49
C VAL A 24 -0.91 -1.80 4.37
N GLY A 25 -0.29 -0.63 4.27
CA GLY A 25 0.78 -0.37 3.29
C GLY A 25 2.00 -1.27 3.47
N ASN A 26 2.40 -1.51 4.73
CA ASN A 26 3.48 -2.42 5.08
C ASN A 26 3.14 -3.88 4.75
N ASP A 27 1.90 -4.31 4.97
CA ASP A 27 1.45 -5.66 4.61
C ASP A 27 1.49 -5.89 3.09
N PHE A 28 1.06 -4.90 2.30
CA PHE A 28 1.18 -4.95 0.84
C PHE A 28 2.63 -4.94 0.36
N THR A 29 3.51 -4.17 0.99
CA THR A 29 4.95 -4.17 0.70
C THR A 29 5.56 -5.55 0.96
N GLN A 30 5.23 -6.18 2.10
CA GLN A 30 5.69 -7.53 2.41
C GLN A 30 5.12 -8.57 1.44
N LEU A 31 3.86 -8.42 1.01
CA LEU A 31 3.26 -9.28 0.00
C LEU A 31 4.01 -9.17 -1.33
N ALA A 32 4.31 -7.95 -1.81
CA ALA A 32 5.08 -7.74 -3.02
C ALA A 32 6.44 -8.43 -2.95
N SER A 33 7.19 -8.27 -1.85
CA SER A 33 8.49 -8.94 -1.66
C SER A 33 8.40 -10.48 -1.65
N LYS A 34 7.32 -11.06 -1.09
CA LYS A 34 7.11 -12.52 -1.13
C LYS A 34 6.81 -13.00 -2.55
N LEU A 35 6.00 -12.25 -3.29
CA LEU A 35 5.68 -12.56 -4.68
C LEU A 35 6.90 -12.40 -5.60
N GLU A 36 7.76 -11.41 -5.38
CA GLU A 36 9.02 -11.25 -6.12
C GLU A 36 9.96 -12.45 -5.94
N LYS A 37 10.08 -12.95 -4.71
CA LYS A 37 10.85 -14.18 -4.43
C LYS A 37 10.26 -15.39 -5.16
N LEU A 38 8.92 -15.52 -5.15
CA LEU A 38 8.24 -16.60 -5.87
C LEU A 38 8.45 -16.49 -7.38
N LYS A 39 8.33 -15.29 -7.95
CA LYS A 39 8.57 -15.03 -9.38
C LYS A 39 9.99 -15.42 -9.77
N LYS A 40 11.00 -15.07 -8.97
CA LYS A 40 12.40 -15.43 -9.24
C LYS A 40 12.59 -16.95 -9.38
N ASN A 41 11.88 -17.74 -8.59
CA ASN A 41 11.92 -19.21 -8.70
C ASN A 41 11.31 -19.68 -10.03
N PHE A 42 10.20 -19.09 -10.47
CA PHE A 42 9.59 -19.39 -11.77
C PHE A 42 10.45 -18.93 -12.95
N ASP A 43 11.12 -17.78 -12.85
CA ASP A 43 12.04 -17.31 -13.90
C ASP A 43 13.25 -18.26 -14.07
N SER A 44 13.65 -18.93 -12.99
CA SER A 44 14.72 -19.94 -13.02
C SER A 44 14.25 -21.33 -13.48
N TYR A 45 12.94 -21.55 -13.60
CA TYR A 45 12.38 -22.83 -13.99
C TYR A 45 12.66 -23.11 -15.47
N LYS A 46 13.17 -24.32 -15.74
CA LYS A 46 13.37 -24.86 -17.07
C LYS A 46 12.66 -26.20 -17.16
N ALA A 47 11.76 -26.32 -18.13
CA ALA A 47 11.12 -27.59 -18.41
C ALA A 47 12.15 -28.57 -18.98
N ASP A 48 12.22 -29.75 -18.38
CA ASP A 48 13.00 -30.89 -18.89
C ASP A 48 12.26 -32.19 -18.55
N MET A 49 11.57 -32.74 -19.55
CA MET A 49 10.81 -33.98 -19.46
C MET A 49 11.66 -35.22 -19.78
N GLY A 50 12.99 -35.09 -19.95
CA GLY A 50 13.90 -36.23 -20.06
C GLY A 50 13.91 -36.97 -21.40
N MET A 51 13.45 -36.34 -22.48
CA MET A 51 13.45 -36.91 -23.84
C MET A 51 14.09 -35.97 -24.88
N PRO A 52 15.38 -35.61 -24.70
CA PRO A 52 16.05 -34.69 -25.61
C PRO A 52 16.16 -35.28 -27.03
N GLY A 53 15.72 -34.51 -28.03
CA GLY A 53 15.78 -34.90 -29.44
C GLY A 53 14.62 -35.79 -29.91
N CYS A 54 13.58 -35.96 -29.09
CA CYS A 54 12.30 -36.50 -29.52
C CYS A 54 11.28 -35.36 -29.65
N ASP A 55 10.62 -35.23 -30.80
CA ASP A 55 9.63 -34.17 -31.09
C ASP A 55 8.54 -34.05 -30.00
N GLU A 56 8.09 -35.19 -29.46
CA GLU A 56 7.11 -35.21 -28.37
C GLU A 56 7.68 -34.59 -27.08
N GLY A 57 8.92 -34.95 -26.73
CA GLY A 57 9.59 -34.41 -25.54
C GLY A 57 9.81 -32.91 -25.63
N ASP A 58 10.28 -32.43 -26.79
CA ASP A 58 10.48 -31.01 -27.04
C ASP A 58 9.14 -30.25 -27.02
N SER A 59 8.07 -30.80 -27.63
CA SER A 59 6.73 -30.21 -27.59
C SER A 59 6.16 -30.10 -26.17
N TRP A 60 6.39 -31.10 -25.31
CA TRP A 60 5.97 -31.04 -23.92
C TRP A 60 6.79 -30.02 -23.12
N ASN A 61 8.11 -29.96 -23.35
CA ASN A 61 8.97 -28.95 -22.72
C ASN A 61 8.50 -27.54 -23.07
N ASP A 62 8.17 -27.27 -24.33
CA ASP A 62 7.67 -25.97 -24.79
C ASP A 62 6.37 -25.59 -24.09
N LYS A 63 5.39 -26.49 -24.03
CA LYS A 63 4.10 -26.23 -23.36
C LYS A 63 4.26 -25.96 -21.87
N VAL A 64 5.13 -26.70 -21.20
CA VAL A 64 5.37 -26.54 -19.76
C VAL A 64 6.13 -25.23 -19.50
N GLN A 65 7.07 -24.87 -20.38
CA GLN A 65 7.79 -23.59 -20.30
C GLN A 65 6.85 -22.40 -20.56
N GLU A 66 5.92 -22.52 -21.51
CA GLU A 66 4.87 -21.53 -21.77
C GLU A 66 3.97 -21.33 -20.55
N ALA A 67 3.49 -22.43 -19.95
CA ALA A 67 2.69 -22.38 -18.74
C ALA A 67 3.44 -21.71 -17.57
N ALA A 68 4.73 -22.02 -17.39
CA ALA A 68 5.57 -21.36 -16.40
C ALA A 68 5.71 -19.85 -16.67
N GLY A 69 5.81 -19.45 -17.95
CA GLY A 69 5.80 -18.05 -18.39
C GLY A 69 4.53 -17.32 -17.96
N HIS A 70 3.35 -17.89 -18.23
CA HIS A 70 2.07 -17.30 -17.82
C HIS A 70 1.94 -17.12 -16.30
N VAL A 71 2.49 -18.04 -15.51
CA VAL A 71 2.53 -17.90 -14.05
C VAL A 71 3.45 -16.73 -13.67
N SER A 72 4.64 -16.60 -14.28
CA SER A 72 5.53 -15.47 -14.03
C SER A 72 4.90 -14.11 -14.38
N ASP A 73 4.18 -14.02 -15.50
CA ASP A 73 3.45 -12.82 -15.91
C ASP A 73 2.35 -12.46 -14.89
N THR A 74 1.60 -13.47 -14.45
CA THR A 74 0.54 -13.30 -13.44
C THR A 74 1.13 -12.80 -12.11
N LEU A 75 2.25 -13.38 -11.67
CA LEU A 75 2.99 -12.92 -10.49
C LEU A 75 3.44 -11.46 -10.64
N SER A 76 3.95 -11.09 -11.81
CA SER A 76 4.34 -9.70 -12.11
C SER A 76 3.16 -8.73 -11.97
N ALA A 77 1.98 -9.13 -12.46
CA ALA A 77 0.77 -8.33 -12.32
C ALA A 77 0.29 -8.20 -10.86
N PHE A 78 0.47 -9.24 -10.03
CA PHE A 78 0.18 -9.16 -8.60
C PHE A 78 1.17 -8.30 -7.83
N ILE A 79 2.47 -8.42 -8.12
CA ILE A 79 3.53 -7.57 -7.53
C ILE A 79 3.22 -6.10 -7.80
N ARG A 80 2.92 -5.75 -9.06
CA ARG A 80 2.56 -4.38 -9.44
C ARG A 80 1.38 -3.84 -8.63
N ARG A 81 0.28 -4.61 -8.55
CA ARG A 81 -0.91 -4.20 -7.78
C ARG A 81 -0.63 -4.07 -6.28
N ALA A 82 0.15 -4.97 -5.69
CA ALA A 82 0.55 -4.88 -4.30
C ALA A 82 1.35 -3.60 -4.03
N ASN A 83 2.30 -3.26 -4.90
CA ASN A 83 3.06 -2.01 -4.81
C ASN A 83 2.17 -0.77 -4.96
N GLU A 84 1.21 -0.78 -5.90
CA GLU A 84 0.23 0.30 -6.07
C GLU A 84 -0.62 0.52 -4.81
N TYR A 85 -1.09 -0.57 -4.18
CA TYR A 85 -1.86 -0.48 -2.94
C TYR A 85 -1.03 -0.04 -1.75
N ALA A 86 0.22 -0.48 -1.64
CA ALA A 86 1.15 0.01 -0.63
C ALA A 86 1.34 1.53 -0.76
N GLN A 87 1.62 2.02 -1.97
CA GLN A 87 1.79 3.45 -2.23
C GLN A 87 0.55 4.27 -1.86
N ARG A 88 -0.65 3.80 -2.23
CA ARG A 88 -1.91 4.48 -1.90
C ARG A 88 -2.17 4.50 -0.40
N ALA A 89 -1.88 3.41 0.30
CA ALA A 89 -2.08 3.32 1.75
C ALA A 89 -1.16 4.29 2.50
N HIS A 90 0.12 4.35 2.14
CA HIS A 90 1.06 5.32 2.72
C HIS A 90 0.70 6.77 2.37
N ALA A 91 0.29 7.04 1.13
CA ALA A 91 -0.18 8.38 0.74
C ALA A 91 -1.42 8.81 1.54
N THR A 92 -2.33 7.86 1.79
CA THR A 92 -3.54 8.09 2.60
C THR A 92 -3.18 8.38 4.06
N GLN A 93 -2.28 7.59 4.66
CA GLN A 93 -1.83 7.83 6.03
C GLN A 93 -1.17 9.22 6.18
N LYS A 94 -0.34 9.60 5.21
CA LYS A 94 0.30 10.93 5.17
C LYS A 94 -0.71 12.06 5.03
N ALA A 95 -1.74 11.88 4.20
CA ALA A 95 -2.81 12.87 4.04
C ALA A 95 -3.59 13.10 5.34
N CYS A 96 -3.89 12.03 6.09
CA CYS A 96 -4.47 12.14 7.43
C CYS A 96 -3.57 12.89 8.40
N GLN A 97 -2.29 12.49 8.50
CA GLN A 97 -1.33 13.16 9.40
C GLN A 97 -1.21 14.65 9.11
N ASN A 98 -1.07 15.04 7.84
CA ASN A 98 -1.01 16.45 7.46
C ASN A 98 -2.30 17.20 7.83
N THR A 99 -3.46 16.56 7.71
CA THR A 99 -4.75 17.17 8.07
C THR A 99 -4.85 17.36 9.58
N ASP A 100 -4.46 16.36 10.36
CA ASP A 100 -4.42 16.44 11.83
C ASP A 100 -3.47 17.53 12.31
N GLU A 101 -2.27 17.63 11.72
CA GLU A 101 -1.28 18.68 12.02
C GLU A 101 -1.82 20.07 11.67
N ASN A 102 -2.38 20.25 10.47
CA ASN A 102 -2.95 21.53 10.04
C ASN A 102 -4.12 21.96 10.93
N ASN A 103 -4.97 21.02 11.33
CA ASN A 103 -6.05 21.28 12.28
C ASN A 103 -5.48 21.70 13.64
N ALA A 104 -4.48 20.98 14.18
CA ALA A 104 -3.84 21.34 15.44
C ALA A 104 -3.22 22.76 15.42
N HIS A 105 -2.69 23.20 14.28
CA HIS A 105 -2.13 24.53 14.11
C HIS A 105 -3.18 25.63 13.86
N SER A 106 -4.38 25.27 13.40
CA SER A 106 -5.44 26.24 13.07
C SER A 106 -6.29 26.65 14.28
N PHE A 107 -6.18 25.93 15.40
CA PHE A 107 -6.83 26.32 16.65
C PHE A 107 -5.83 27.07 17.54
N GLU A 108 -6.18 28.29 17.96
CA GLU A 108 -5.43 29.00 19.01
C GLU A 108 -5.42 28.13 20.29
N PRO A 109 -4.28 28.05 21.01
CA PRO A 109 -4.25 27.43 22.33
C PRO A 109 -5.28 28.12 23.22
N VAL A 110 -6.23 27.35 23.77
CA VAL A 110 -7.25 27.91 24.66
C VAL A 110 -6.54 28.52 25.87
N ASP A 111 -6.56 29.86 25.97
CA ASP A 111 -6.10 30.56 27.15
C ASP A 111 -7.08 30.30 28.31
N ARG A 112 -6.74 29.32 29.14
CA ARG A 112 -7.53 28.93 30.31
C ARG A 112 -7.53 30.00 31.41
N SER A 113 -6.69 31.04 31.31
CA SER A 113 -6.67 32.14 32.27
C SER A 113 -7.79 33.16 32.04
N ALA A 114 -8.38 33.19 30.84
CA ALA A 114 -9.50 34.06 30.48
C ALA A 114 -10.90 33.46 30.77
N SER A 115 -10.98 32.20 31.22
CA SER A 115 -12.23 31.43 31.30
C SER A 115 -13.10 31.68 32.53
N HIS A 116 -12.67 32.51 33.49
CA HIS A 116 -13.46 32.79 34.69
C HIS A 116 -13.69 34.30 34.86
N PRO A 117 -14.96 34.78 34.91
CA PRO A 117 -15.22 36.14 35.35
C PRO A 117 -14.71 36.31 36.80
N PRO A 118 -14.07 37.44 37.14
CA PRO A 118 -13.58 37.66 38.50
C PRO A 118 -14.73 37.58 39.50
N LEU A 119 -14.55 36.79 40.56
CA LEU A 119 -15.49 36.75 41.69
C LEU A 119 -15.47 38.13 42.36
N VAL A 120 -16.54 38.91 42.17
CA VAL A 120 -16.74 40.17 42.87
C VAL A 120 -17.07 39.82 44.33
N PRO A 121 -16.30 40.23 45.34
CA PRO A 121 -16.64 39.98 46.73
C PRO A 121 -17.93 40.74 47.06
N GLY A 122 -18.97 40.02 47.46
CA GLY A 122 -20.22 40.63 47.94
C GLY A 122 -19.96 41.43 49.21
N THR A 123 -20.42 42.67 49.23
CA THR A 123 -20.49 43.55 50.41
C THR A 123 -21.55 43.09 51.40
#